data_AF-A0A523XKT7-F1
#
_entry.id   AF-A0A523XKT7-F1
#
_cell.length_a   1.000
_cell.length_b   1.000
_cell.length_c   1.000
_cell.angle_alpha   90.00
_cell.angle_beta   90.00
_cell.angle_gamma   90.00
#
_symmetry.space_group_name_H-M   'P 1'
#
loop_
_entity.id
_entity.type
_entity.pdbx_description
1 polymer ?
#
loop_
_entity_poly.entity_id
_entity_poly.type
_entity_poly.pdbx_seq_one_letter_code
_entity_poly.pdbx_strand_id
1 'polypeptide(L)'
;MSKKTKKKRVKDRLAKKRGKKKQKKKIPPPTSKKRIEPEVLNNMMLATLSLSDLEEIRDIEFDNAKLDEYLKSVKEEPEQKPVDFIRKGIRNTITPDVLNKIKECFVSIVENREAPEQLLLSLDAYFRLLALGMLPEYIPLFLILFAKQVKNHPLSDDPKIWKYIMDFLPKKVITPEEKQTLLVPGIKQPEMKEKEEKRDKRYPHIILPK
;
A
#
# COMPACT_ATOMS: atom_id res chain seq x y z
N MET A 1 -4.12 -48.15 -37.70
CA MET A 1 -3.57 -46.77 -37.77
C MET A 1 -4.65 -45.79 -38.21
N SER A 2 -4.95 -44.76 -37.40
CA SER A 2 -6.05 -43.82 -37.68
C SER A 2 -5.80 -42.94 -38.91
N LYS A 3 -6.86 -42.47 -39.58
CA LYS A 3 -6.78 -41.59 -40.76
C LYS A 3 -5.97 -40.31 -40.49
N LYS A 4 -5.98 -39.81 -39.25
CA LYS A 4 -5.24 -38.61 -38.81
C LYS A 4 -3.72 -38.84 -38.82
N THR A 5 -3.24 -40.01 -38.39
CA THR A 5 -1.81 -40.30 -38.36
C THR A 5 -1.24 -40.54 -39.76
N LYS A 6 -2.02 -41.16 -40.66
CA LYS A 6 -1.64 -41.29 -42.09
C LYS A 6 -1.49 -39.93 -42.77
N LYS A 7 -2.44 -39.00 -42.61
CA LYS A 7 -2.36 -37.63 -43.17
C LYS A 7 -1.13 -36.87 -42.69
N LYS A 8 -0.80 -36.95 -41.39
CA LYS A 8 0.39 -36.30 -40.80
C LYS A 8 1.69 -36.84 -41.42
N ARG A 9 1.81 -38.17 -41.57
CA ARG A 9 2.99 -38.80 -42.19
C ARG A 9 3.18 -38.41 -43.66
N VAL A 10 2.11 -38.37 -44.45
CA VAL A 10 2.18 -37.96 -45.86
C VAL A 10 2.63 -36.50 -45.98
N LYS A 11 2.05 -35.60 -45.16
CA LYS A 11 2.42 -34.18 -45.15
C LYS A 11 3.88 -33.96 -44.73
N ASP A 12 4.38 -34.71 -43.75
CA ASP A 12 5.77 -34.66 -43.32
C ASP A 12 6.73 -35.20 -44.39
N ARG A 13 6.36 -36.28 -45.11
CA ARG A 13 7.18 -36.83 -46.21
C ARG A 13 7.28 -35.84 -47.39
N LEU A 14 6.18 -35.17 -47.72
CA LEU A 14 6.13 -34.13 -48.77
C LEU A 14 6.95 -32.89 -48.38
N ALA A 15 6.88 -32.46 -47.12
CA ALA A 15 7.68 -31.34 -46.63
C ALA A 15 9.19 -31.64 -46.69
N LYS A 16 9.59 -32.88 -46.38
CA LYS A 16 10.98 -33.34 -46.45
C LYS A 16 11.50 -33.40 -47.90
N LYS A 17 10.68 -33.88 -48.85
CA LYS A 17 11.01 -33.87 -50.30
C LYS A 17 11.17 -32.45 -50.88
N ARG A 18 10.42 -31.47 -50.37
CA ARG A 18 10.47 -30.07 -50.83
C ARG A 18 11.59 -29.24 -50.18
N GLY A 19 12.55 -29.87 -49.48
CA GLY A 19 13.67 -29.18 -48.84
C GLY A 19 13.30 -28.24 -47.67
N LYS A 20 12.02 -28.17 -47.28
CA LYS A 20 11.57 -27.33 -46.16
C LYS A 20 11.96 -27.98 -44.83
N LYS A 21 13.17 -27.68 -44.34
CA LYS A 21 13.55 -27.94 -42.94
C LYS A 21 12.51 -27.30 -42.03
N LYS A 22 11.83 -28.08 -41.19
CA LYS A 22 10.98 -27.54 -40.12
C LYS A 22 11.89 -26.71 -39.20
N GLN A 23 11.88 -25.39 -39.35
CA GLN A 23 12.40 -24.52 -38.32
C GLN A 23 11.60 -24.81 -37.06
N LYS A 24 12.22 -25.45 -36.07
CA LYS A 24 11.66 -25.50 -34.72
C LYS A 24 11.48 -24.03 -34.32
N LYS A 25 10.24 -23.54 -34.26
CA LYS A 25 9.97 -22.25 -33.64
C LYS A 25 10.57 -22.34 -32.24
N LYS A 26 11.65 -21.60 -31.98
CA LYS A 26 12.20 -21.47 -30.64
C LYS A 26 11.06 -20.84 -29.83
N ILE A 27 10.45 -21.64 -28.96
CA ILE A 27 9.53 -21.10 -27.96
C ILE A 27 10.43 -20.18 -27.13
N PRO A 28 10.15 -18.87 -27.07
CA PRO A 28 10.91 -18.00 -26.17
C PRO A 28 10.80 -18.62 -24.77
N PRO A 29 11.90 -18.65 -23.99
CA PRO A 29 11.82 -19.13 -22.62
C PRO A 29 10.68 -18.39 -21.91
N PRO A 30 9.91 -19.05 -21.03
CA PRO A 30 8.95 -18.33 -20.20
C PRO A 30 9.71 -17.20 -19.53
N THR A 31 9.26 -15.96 -19.72
CA THR A 31 9.85 -14.80 -19.08
C THR A 31 9.98 -15.15 -17.61
N SER A 32 11.20 -15.32 -17.12
CA SER A 32 11.44 -15.53 -15.70
C SER A 32 10.81 -14.31 -15.05
N LYS A 33 9.76 -14.51 -14.24
CA LYS A 33 9.22 -13.47 -13.38
C LYS A 33 10.44 -12.93 -12.63
N LYS A 34 10.89 -11.73 -12.96
CA LYS A 34 12.03 -11.10 -12.28
C LYS A 34 11.67 -11.13 -10.80
N ARG A 35 12.39 -11.95 -10.03
CA ARG A 35 12.21 -11.97 -8.58
C ARG A 35 12.67 -10.61 -8.11
N ILE A 36 11.72 -9.80 -7.66
CA ILE A 36 12.02 -8.52 -7.05
C ILE A 36 12.72 -8.82 -5.73
N GLU A 37 13.76 -8.05 -5.45
CA GLU A 37 14.48 -8.14 -4.19
C GLU A 37 13.52 -7.80 -3.04
N PRO A 38 13.55 -8.57 -1.93
CA PRO A 38 12.63 -8.38 -0.82
C PRO A 38 12.73 -6.98 -0.20
N GLU A 39 13.92 -6.37 -0.23
CA GLU A 39 14.18 -5.01 0.25
C GLU A 39 13.40 -3.97 -0.55
N VAL A 40 13.41 -4.09 -1.89
CA VAL A 40 12.68 -3.19 -2.78
C VAL A 40 11.17 -3.32 -2.55
N LEU A 41 10.67 -4.54 -2.34
CA LEU A 41 9.28 -4.77 -1.99
C LEU A 41 8.90 -4.10 -0.66
N ASN A 42 9.75 -4.26 0.37
CA ASN A 42 9.51 -3.64 1.67
C ASN A 42 9.50 -2.11 1.58
N ASN A 43 10.43 -1.52 0.83
CA ASN A 43 10.48 -0.07 0.63
C ASN A 43 9.22 0.44 -0.08
N MET A 44 8.71 -0.29 -1.09
CA MET A 44 7.46 0.06 -1.75
C MET A 44 6.27 -0.01 -0.79
N MET A 45 6.21 -1.05 0.06
CA MET A 45 5.13 -1.20 1.05
C MET A 45 5.15 -0.05 2.06
N LEU A 46 6.33 0.29 2.60
CA LEU A 46 6.50 1.40 3.53
C LEU A 46 6.13 2.76 2.90
N ALA A 47 6.46 2.97 1.62
CA ALA A 47 6.10 4.20 0.93
C ALA A 47 4.57 4.43 0.91
N THR A 48 3.77 3.36 0.77
CA THR A 48 2.30 3.47 0.76
C THR A 48 1.68 3.87 2.11
N LEU A 49 2.42 3.84 3.22
CA LEU A 49 1.92 4.30 4.52
C LEU A 49 1.56 5.79 4.48
N SER A 50 2.40 6.60 3.81
CA SER A 50 2.22 8.05 3.72
C SER A 50 0.92 8.43 2.99
N LEU A 51 0.48 7.61 2.05
CA LEU A 51 -0.76 7.83 1.30
C LEU A 51 -2.01 7.74 2.19
N SER A 52 -1.94 7.02 3.31
CA SER A 52 -3.10 6.84 4.20
C SER A 52 -3.46 8.09 5.01
N ASP A 53 -2.59 9.09 5.03
CA ASP A 53 -2.78 10.36 5.74
C ASP A 53 -3.18 11.50 4.81
N LEU A 54 -3.40 11.22 3.52
CA LEU A 54 -3.92 12.20 2.57
C LEU A 54 -5.34 12.63 2.94
N GLU A 55 -5.58 13.94 2.90
CA GLU A 55 -6.89 14.51 3.21
C GLU A 55 -7.96 14.05 2.21
N GLU A 56 -7.57 13.88 0.95
CA GLU A 56 -8.45 13.50 -0.16
C GLU A 56 -8.97 12.06 -0.05
N ILE A 57 -8.26 11.18 0.67
CA ILE A 57 -8.67 9.79 0.89
C ILE A 57 -9.49 9.66 2.18
N ARG A 58 -9.48 10.67 3.05
CA ARG A 58 -10.10 10.61 4.37
C ARG A 58 -11.58 10.25 4.34
N ASP A 59 -12.29 10.69 3.31
CA ASP A 59 -13.73 10.51 3.16
C ASP A 59 -14.09 9.25 2.35
N ILE A 60 -13.09 8.46 1.93
CA ILE A 60 -13.32 7.20 1.23
C ILE A 60 -13.56 6.10 2.26
N GLU A 61 -14.83 5.74 2.42
CA GLU A 61 -15.27 4.67 3.32
C GLU A 61 -15.44 3.33 2.59
N PHE A 62 -15.07 2.24 3.27
CA PHE A 62 -15.50 0.89 2.95
C PHE A 62 -17.02 0.73 3.13
N ASP A 63 -17.59 -0.31 2.53
CA ASP A 63 -19.02 -0.61 2.62
C ASP A 63 -19.45 -0.84 4.08
N ASN A 64 -20.19 0.13 4.63
CA ASN A 64 -20.62 0.14 6.03
C ASN A 64 -21.53 -1.05 6.37
N ALA A 65 -22.40 -1.48 5.45
CA ALA A 65 -23.29 -2.61 5.70
C ALA A 65 -22.50 -3.92 5.85
N LYS A 66 -21.52 -4.13 4.97
CA LYS A 66 -20.63 -5.31 5.07
C LYS A 66 -19.70 -5.23 6.28
N LEU A 67 -19.28 -4.01 6.64
CA LEU A 67 -18.47 -3.80 7.84
C LEU A 67 -19.26 -4.17 9.10
N ASP A 68 -20.52 -3.75 9.19
CA ASP A 68 -21.45 -4.10 10.26
C ASP A 68 -21.61 -5.62 10.41
N GLU A 69 -21.91 -6.30 9.30
CA GLU A 69 -22.06 -7.76 9.27
C GLU A 69 -20.77 -8.45 9.73
N TYR A 70 -19.62 -8.00 9.24
CA TYR A 70 -18.33 -8.57 9.60
C TYR A 70 -17.97 -8.35 11.08
N LEU A 71 -18.15 -7.14 11.60
CA LEU A 71 -17.82 -6.85 13.00
C LEU A 71 -18.73 -7.61 13.96
N LYS A 72 -20.01 -7.82 13.61
CA LYS A 72 -20.93 -8.67 14.38
C LYS A 72 -20.48 -10.13 14.39
N SER A 73 -20.09 -10.70 13.25
CA SER A 73 -19.60 -12.08 13.20
C SER A 73 -18.33 -12.27 14.03
N VAL A 74 -17.42 -11.30 14.01
CA VAL A 74 -16.17 -11.35 14.78
C VAL A 74 -16.41 -11.39 16.30
N LYS A 75 -17.52 -10.84 16.80
CA LYS A 75 -17.86 -10.93 18.23
C LYS A 75 -18.10 -12.38 18.66
N GLU A 76 -18.80 -13.14 17.82
CA GLU A 76 -19.21 -14.52 18.08
C GLU A 76 -18.10 -15.55 17.81
N GLU A 77 -17.15 -15.22 16.93
CA GLU A 77 -16.04 -16.11 16.56
C GLU A 77 -14.98 -16.29 17.67
N PRO A 78 -14.16 -17.35 17.64
CA PRO A 78 -13.01 -17.47 18.54
C PRO A 78 -11.97 -16.35 18.32
N GLU A 79 -11.08 -16.15 19.30
CA GLU A 79 -10.01 -15.16 19.19
C GLU A 79 -9.07 -15.48 18.02
N GLN A 80 -8.78 -14.48 17.19
CA GLN A 80 -7.93 -14.59 16.01
C GLN A 80 -6.77 -13.60 16.06
N LYS A 81 -5.77 -13.77 15.19
CA LYS A 81 -4.65 -12.82 15.14
C LYS A 81 -5.13 -11.46 14.59
N PRO A 82 -4.65 -10.32 15.11
CA PRO A 82 -5.02 -8.98 14.62
C PRO A 82 -4.85 -8.80 13.11
N VAL A 83 -3.74 -9.31 12.55
CA VAL A 83 -3.47 -9.25 11.10
C VAL A 83 -4.53 -10.01 10.29
N ASP A 84 -4.97 -11.17 10.77
CA ASP A 84 -5.97 -11.98 10.07
C ASP A 84 -7.36 -11.32 10.15
N PHE A 85 -7.68 -10.68 11.28
CA PHE A 85 -8.88 -9.85 11.43
C PHE A 85 -8.93 -8.72 10.40
N ILE A 86 -7.84 -7.95 10.23
CA ILE A 86 -7.84 -6.84 9.27
C ILE A 86 -7.92 -7.35 7.84
N ARG A 87 -7.14 -8.38 7.49
CA ARG A 87 -7.12 -8.93 6.13
C ARG A 87 -8.48 -9.44 5.69
N LYS A 88 -9.12 -10.27 6.52
CA LYS A 88 -10.49 -10.75 6.26
C LYS A 88 -11.48 -9.60 6.20
N GLY A 89 -11.35 -8.62 7.10
CA GLY A 89 -12.19 -7.43 7.11
C GLY A 89 -12.14 -6.69 5.79
N ILE A 90 -10.93 -6.32 5.33
CA ILE A 90 -10.73 -5.65 4.04
C ILE A 90 -11.30 -6.49 2.90
N ARG A 91 -11.02 -7.80 2.88
CA ARG A 91 -11.52 -8.68 1.82
C ARG A 91 -13.05 -8.72 1.74
N ASN A 92 -13.73 -8.63 2.88
CA ASN A 92 -15.19 -8.66 2.95
C ASN A 92 -15.82 -7.30 2.62
N THR A 93 -15.17 -6.21 3.02
CA THR A 93 -15.74 -4.85 2.92
C THR A 93 -15.30 -4.09 1.67
N ILE A 94 -14.22 -4.51 1.01
CA ILE A 94 -13.72 -3.82 -0.18
C ILE A 94 -14.67 -3.99 -1.37
N THR A 95 -15.00 -2.88 -2.01
CA THR A 95 -15.82 -2.84 -3.21
C THR A 95 -15.03 -2.23 -4.37
N PRO A 96 -15.41 -2.53 -5.63
CA PRO A 96 -14.82 -1.87 -6.79
C PRO A 96 -14.93 -0.34 -6.73
N ASP A 97 -15.99 0.19 -6.12
CA ASP A 97 -16.23 1.63 -6.01
C ASP A 97 -15.20 2.31 -5.11
N VAL A 98 -14.81 1.70 -4.00
CA VAL A 98 -13.72 2.20 -3.13
C VAL A 98 -12.41 2.29 -3.90
N LEU A 99 -12.09 1.24 -4.67
CA LEU A 99 -10.87 1.21 -5.48
C LEU A 99 -10.89 2.27 -6.59
N ASN A 100 -12.05 2.49 -7.21
CA ASN A 100 -12.21 3.52 -8.24
C ASN A 100 -12.06 4.92 -7.65
N LYS A 101 -12.68 5.22 -6.50
CA LYS A 101 -12.53 6.50 -5.81
C LYS A 101 -11.07 6.80 -5.44
N ILE A 102 -10.36 5.80 -4.88
CA ILE A 102 -8.93 5.95 -4.56
C ILE A 102 -8.11 6.21 -5.83
N LYS A 103 -8.41 5.49 -6.91
CA LYS A 103 -7.73 5.69 -8.19
C LYS A 103 -7.98 7.09 -8.75
N GLU A 104 -9.22 7.56 -8.77
CA GLU A 104 -9.59 8.90 -9.25
C GLU A 104 -8.91 10.00 -8.44
N CYS A 105 -8.87 9.84 -7.11
CA CYS A 105 -8.13 10.72 -6.21
C CYS A 105 -6.63 10.75 -6.53
N PHE A 106 -6.01 9.60 -6.78
CA PHE A 106 -4.59 9.54 -7.14
C PHE A 106 -4.31 10.14 -8.52
N VAL A 107 -5.21 9.95 -9.48
CA VAL A 107 -5.08 10.55 -10.81
C VAL A 107 -5.18 12.07 -10.72
N SER A 108 -6.16 12.61 -9.98
CA SER A 108 -6.31 14.06 -9.83
C SER A 108 -5.09 14.72 -9.18
N ILE A 109 -4.53 14.08 -8.15
CA ILE A 109 -3.29 14.53 -7.49
C ILE A 109 -2.12 14.60 -8.48
N VAL A 110 -1.96 13.58 -9.34
CA VAL A 110 -0.88 13.54 -10.33
C VAL A 110 -1.10 14.58 -11.44
N GLU A 111 -2.33 14.77 -11.88
CA GLU A 111 -2.68 15.74 -12.92
C GLU A 111 -2.52 17.19 -12.47
N ASN A 112 -2.75 17.48 -11.19
CA ASN A 112 -2.65 18.83 -10.62
C ASN A 112 -1.20 19.33 -10.42
N ARG A 113 -0.17 18.52 -10.74
CA ARG A 113 1.27 18.86 -10.84
C ARG A 113 1.96 19.53 -9.62
N GLU A 114 1.25 19.84 -8.55
CA GLU A 114 1.82 20.44 -7.31
C GLU A 114 2.17 19.40 -6.23
N ALA A 115 2.06 18.11 -6.53
CA ALA A 115 2.38 17.06 -5.58
C ALA A 115 3.90 17.00 -5.30
N PRO A 116 4.32 16.95 -4.01
CA PRO A 116 5.74 16.81 -3.67
C PRO A 116 6.29 15.47 -4.18
N GLU A 117 7.58 15.43 -4.55
CA GLU A 117 8.22 14.25 -5.16
C GLU A 117 8.01 12.96 -4.34
N GLN A 118 8.07 13.06 -3.01
CA GLN A 118 7.87 11.94 -2.10
C GLN A 118 6.46 11.33 -2.20
N LEU A 119 5.44 12.16 -2.47
CA LEU A 119 4.08 11.71 -2.71
C LEU A 119 4.00 10.94 -4.03
N LEU A 120 4.60 11.49 -5.08
CA LEU A 120 4.63 10.85 -6.41
C LEU A 120 5.34 9.49 -6.36
N LEU A 121 6.44 9.37 -5.62
CA LEU A 121 7.13 8.10 -5.38
C LEU A 121 6.24 7.09 -4.64
N SER A 122 5.44 7.56 -3.69
CA SER A 122 4.52 6.71 -2.92
C SER A 122 3.36 6.22 -3.80
N LEU A 123 2.83 7.08 -4.68
CA LEU A 123 1.83 6.72 -5.67
C LEU A 123 2.37 5.73 -6.71
N ASP A 124 3.59 5.93 -7.22
CA ASP A 124 4.25 4.99 -8.12
C ASP A 124 4.44 3.63 -7.43
N ALA A 125 4.91 3.61 -6.17
CA ALA A 125 5.03 2.40 -5.37
C ALA A 125 3.69 1.66 -5.23
N TYR A 126 2.61 2.39 -4.95
CA TYR A 126 1.26 1.83 -4.86
C TYR A 126 0.82 1.14 -6.16
N PHE A 127 0.93 1.83 -7.31
CA PHE A 127 0.54 1.24 -8.59
C PHE A 127 1.43 0.07 -8.99
N ARG A 128 2.73 0.11 -8.66
CA ARG A 128 3.64 -1.02 -8.87
C ARG A 128 3.25 -2.23 -8.03
N LEU A 129 2.93 -2.06 -6.75
CA LEU A 129 2.47 -3.16 -5.90
C LEU A 129 1.24 -3.85 -6.50
N LEU A 130 0.28 -3.07 -6.98
CA LEU A 130 -0.89 -3.60 -7.69
C LEU A 130 -0.52 -4.32 -8.99
N ALA A 131 0.38 -3.75 -9.80
CA ALA A 131 0.86 -4.37 -11.04
C ALA A 131 1.61 -5.69 -10.80
N LEU A 132 2.21 -5.85 -9.62
CA LEU A 132 2.84 -7.11 -9.18
C LEU A 132 1.84 -8.16 -8.71
N GLY A 133 0.54 -7.83 -8.68
CA GLY A 133 -0.53 -8.71 -8.26
C GLY A 133 -0.68 -8.79 -6.73
N MET A 134 -0.18 -7.80 -5.99
CA MET A 134 -0.46 -7.70 -4.55
C MET A 134 -1.93 -7.37 -4.34
N LEU A 135 -2.58 -8.13 -3.46
CA LEU A 135 -3.97 -7.87 -3.09
C LEU A 135 -4.05 -6.67 -2.12
N PRO A 136 -5.15 -5.89 -2.16
CA PRO A 136 -5.35 -4.73 -1.28
C PRO A 136 -5.17 -5.05 0.21
N GLU A 137 -5.59 -6.24 0.65
CA GLU A 137 -5.47 -6.71 2.04
C GLU A 137 -4.03 -6.81 2.56
N TYR A 138 -3.02 -6.79 1.67
CA TYR A 138 -1.60 -6.77 2.07
C TYR A 138 -0.99 -5.38 2.02
N ILE A 139 -1.60 -4.43 1.31
CA ILE A 139 -1.01 -3.11 1.10
C ILE A 139 -1.27 -2.24 2.35
N PRO A 140 -0.23 -1.67 2.99
CA PRO A 140 -0.36 -0.94 4.24
C PRO A 140 -1.38 0.21 4.23
N LEU A 141 -1.54 0.88 3.08
CA LEU A 141 -2.61 1.87 2.87
C LEU A 141 -3.98 1.37 3.33
N PHE A 142 -4.43 0.20 2.85
CA PHE A 142 -5.75 -0.33 3.17
C PHE A 142 -5.84 -0.83 4.62
N LEU A 143 -4.73 -1.32 5.19
CA LEU A 143 -4.69 -1.72 6.61
C LEU A 143 -5.01 -0.52 7.52
N ILE A 144 -4.38 0.63 7.24
CA ILE A 144 -4.59 1.86 8.03
C ILE A 144 -5.98 2.43 7.80
N LEU A 145 -6.44 2.50 6.55
CA LEU A 145 -7.79 3.00 6.24
C LEU A 145 -8.86 2.16 6.94
N PHE A 146 -8.73 0.84 6.88
CA PHE A 146 -9.66 -0.07 7.55
C PHE A 146 -9.63 0.12 9.06
N ALA A 147 -8.45 0.18 9.67
CA ALA A 147 -8.32 0.42 11.11
C ALA A 147 -8.92 1.77 11.53
N LYS A 148 -8.71 2.84 10.75
CA LYS A 148 -9.31 4.17 10.97
C LYS A 148 -10.84 4.11 10.91
N GLN A 149 -11.43 3.40 9.94
CA GLN A 149 -12.88 3.28 9.84
C GLN A 149 -13.47 2.43 10.96
N VAL A 150 -12.84 1.29 11.29
CA VAL A 150 -13.29 0.47 12.44
C VAL A 150 -13.25 1.28 13.72
N LYS A 151 -12.19 2.07 13.97
CA LYS A 151 -12.10 2.94 15.15
C LYS A 151 -13.28 3.91 15.28
N ASN A 152 -13.81 4.41 14.17
CA ASN A 152 -14.94 5.34 14.18
C ASN A 152 -16.30 4.61 14.25
N HIS A 153 -16.30 3.28 14.21
CA HIS A 153 -17.51 2.47 14.17
C HIS A 153 -18.08 2.22 15.58
N PRO A 154 -19.41 2.24 15.80
CA PRO A 154 -20.03 2.00 17.12
C PRO A 154 -19.67 0.66 17.75
N LEU A 155 -19.42 -0.37 16.93
CA LEU A 155 -19.05 -1.70 17.41
C LEU A 155 -17.60 -1.80 17.92
N SER A 156 -16.78 -0.75 17.75
CA SER A 156 -15.37 -0.75 18.15
C SER A 156 -15.15 -0.59 19.66
N ASP A 157 -16.17 -0.17 20.41
CA ASP A 157 -16.15 -0.14 21.87
C ASP A 157 -15.99 -1.54 22.50
N ASP A 158 -16.20 -2.59 21.71
CA ASP A 158 -15.93 -3.96 22.12
C ASP A 158 -14.42 -4.17 22.36
N PRO A 159 -14.00 -4.57 23.58
CA PRO A 159 -12.58 -4.73 23.91
C PRO A 159 -11.84 -5.69 22.96
N LYS A 160 -12.56 -6.70 22.45
CA LYS A 160 -12.01 -7.69 21.53
C LYS A 160 -11.67 -7.07 20.18
N ILE A 161 -12.57 -6.25 19.64
CA ILE A 161 -12.36 -5.55 18.37
C ILE A 161 -11.26 -4.48 18.54
N TRP A 162 -11.30 -3.75 19.65
CA TRP A 162 -10.28 -2.75 19.99
C TRP A 162 -8.87 -3.35 20.02
N LYS A 163 -8.71 -4.52 20.65
CA LYS A 163 -7.43 -5.25 20.71
C LYS A 163 -6.87 -5.57 19.31
N TYR A 164 -7.72 -5.82 18.32
CA TYR A 164 -7.26 -6.13 16.96
C TYR A 164 -6.83 -4.91 16.16
N ILE A 165 -7.37 -3.73 16.44
CA ILE A 165 -7.08 -2.51 15.65
C ILE A 165 -6.02 -1.62 16.28
N MET A 166 -5.81 -1.70 17.60
CA MET A 166 -4.96 -0.77 18.37
C MET A 166 -3.53 -0.66 17.81
N ASP A 167 -2.95 -1.77 17.35
CA ASP A 167 -1.58 -1.80 16.82
C ASP A 167 -1.44 -1.20 15.42
N PHE A 168 -2.53 -1.07 14.67
CA PHE A 168 -2.54 -0.57 13.28
C PHE A 168 -2.94 0.89 13.18
N LEU A 169 -3.48 1.45 14.27
CA LEU A 169 -3.76 2.86 14.33
C LEU A 169 -2.44 3.64 14.45
N PRO A 170 -2.27 4.74 13.70
CA PRO A 170 -1.10 5.58 13.85
C PRO A 170 -1.03 6.09 15.29
N LYS A 171 -0.02 5.62 16.04
CA LYS A 171 0.27 6.12 17.39
C LYS A 171 0.72 7.56 17.21
N LYS A 172 -0.07 8.53 17.69
CA LYS A 172 0.38 9.92 17.79
C LYS A 172 1.50 10.00 18.82
N VAL A 173 2.71 9.61 18.44
CA VAL A 173 3.92 9.90 19.21
C VAL A 173 4.40 11.26 18.74
N ILE A 174 3.88 12.31 19.37
CA ILE A 174 4.62 13.57 19.44
C ILE A 174 5.28 13.56 20.81
N THR A 175 6.38 12.81 20.93
CA THR A 175 7.38 13.09 21.94
C THR A 175 8.34 14.12 21.35
N PRO A 176 8.54 15.29 21.97
CA PRO A 176 9.51 16.28 21.48
C PRO A 176 10.95 15.75 21.45
N GLU A 177 11.23 14.63 22.11
CA GLU A 177 12.57 14.02 22.25
C GLU A 177 13.00 13.16 21.05
N GLU A 178 12.08 12.64 20.22
CA GLU A 178 12.41 11.76 19.08
C GLU A 178 12.78 12.52 17.78
N LYS A 179 12.78 13.86 17.82
CA LYS A 179 13.23 14.68 16.67
C LYS A 179 14.73 14.52 16.34
N GLN A 180 15.51 13.81 17.16
CA GLN A 180 16.94 13.63 16.94
C GLN A 180 17.34 12.28 16.33
N THR A 181 16.46 11.27 16.23
CA THR A 181 16.86 9.90 15.88
C THR A 181 16.45 9.41 14.50
N LEU A 182 15.65 10.16 13.73
CA LEU A 182 15.41 9.86 12.31
C LEU A 182 16.29 10.71 11.39
N LEU A 183 17.59 10.74 11.68
CA LEU A 183 18.61 11.18 10.73
C LEU A 183 18.93 10.03 9.79
N VAL A 184 18.42 10.12 8.55
CA VAL A 184 18.99 9.42 7.40
C VAL A 184 20.50 9.72 7.38
N PRO A 185 21.39 8.72 7.39
CA PRO A 185 22.83 8.99 7.32
C PRO A 185 23.15 9.48 5.91
N GLY A 186 23.30 10.79 5.74
CA GLY A 186 23.83 11.36 4.49
C GLY A 186 23.40 12.76 4.10
N ILE A 187 22.39 13.37 4.72
CA ILE A 187 21.95 14.73 4.33
C ILE A 187 22.25 15.68 5.48
N LYS A 188 23.36 16.43 5.34
CA LYS A 188 23.63 17.60 6.18
C LYS A 188 22.49 18.61 5.95
N GLN A 189 21.63 18.77 6.94
CA GLN A 189 20.74 19.94 6.98
C GLN A 189 21.59 21.21 7.11
N PRO A 190 21.27 22.29 6.40
CA PRO A 190 21.92 23.57 6.62
C PRO A 190 21.57 24.08 8.02
N GLU A 191 22.60 24.41 8.80
CA GLU A 191 22.50 25.03 10.13
C GLU A 191 21.56 26.25 10.06
N MET A 192 20.35 26.11 10.61
CA MET A 192 19.54 27.27 10.97
C MET A 192 20.28 28.01 12.09
N LYS A 193 20.86 29.16 11.74
CA LYS A 193 21.40 30.13 12.69
C LYS A 193 20.28 30.54 13.66
N GLU A 194 20.23 29.91 14.83
CA GLU A 194 19.60 30.50 16.00
C GLU A 194 20.31 31.83 16.28
N LYS A 195 19.61 32.93 15.99
CA LYS A 195 20.02 34.23 16.50
C LYS A 195 19.80 34.18 18.01
N GLU A 196 20.89 34.14 18.77
CA GLU A 196 20.88 34.32 20.23
C GLU A 196 20.16 35.63 20.58
N GLU A 197 18.90 35.53 21.01
CA GLU A 197 18.22 36.61 21.70
C GLU A 197 18.81 36.72 23.11
N LYS A 198 19.55 37.80 23.36
CA LYS A 198 20.08 38.15 24.69
C LYS A 198 18.92 38.32 25.67
N ARG A 199 18.72 37.33 26.54
CA ARG A 199 17.77 37.41 27.67
C ARG A 199 18.37 38.23 28.80
N ASP A 200 17.63 39.24 29.26
CA ASP A 200 17.99 40.07 30.40
C ASP A 200 17.82 39.28 31.70
N LYS A 201 18.84 39.26 32.57
CA LYS A 201 18.92 38.33 33.72
C LYS A 201 17.95 38.65 34.87
N ARG A 202 17.28 39.81 34.85
CA ARG A 202 16.42 40.25 35.97
C ARG A 202 14.93 39.99 35.81
N TYR A 203 14.40 39.84 34.59
CA TYR A 203 12.97 39.55 34.38
C TYR A 203 12.76 38.65 33.14
N PRO A 204 12.85 37.32 33.29
CA PRO A 204 12.80 36.39 32.15
C PRO A 204 11.40 36.20 31.54
N HIS A 205 10.37 36.90 32.03
CA HIS A 205 8.97 36.69 31.66
C HIS A 205 8.41 37.77 30.73
N ILE A 206 9.16 38.86 30.47
CA ILE A 206 8.66 39.97 29.66
C ILE A 206 9.27 39.84 28.26
N ILE A 207 8.45 39.48 27.28
CA ILE A 207 8.81 39.57 25.87
C ILE A 207 8.33 40.93 25.38
N LEU A 208 9.25 41.86 25.11
CA LEU A 208 8.91 43.12 24.48
C LEU A 208 8.66 42.88 22.98
N PRO A 209 7.51 43.31 22.41
CA PRO A 209 7.33 43.34 20.97
C PRO A 209 8.20 44.46 20.36
N LYS A 210 8.56 44.31 19.09
CA LYS A 210 9.36 45.29 18.34
C LYS A 210 8.72 46.67 18.30
#